data_AF-A0A496A749-F1
#
_entry.id   AF-A0A496A749-F1
#
_cell.length_a   1.000
_cell.length_b   1.000
_cell.length_c   1.000
_cell.angle_alpha   90.00
_cell.angle_beta   90.00
_cell.angle_gamma   90.00
#
_symmetry.space_group_name_H-M   'P 1'
#
loop_
_entity.id
_entity.type
_entity.pdbx_description
1 polymer ?
#
loop_
_entity_poly.entity_id
_entity_poly.type
_entity_poly.pdbx_seq_one_letter_code
_entity_poly.pdbx_strand_id
1 'polypeptide(L)'
;MKKITFLCLTICLILGTLSVGYTQATNLDHLKASDVNVDGVINILDLTLVAANLGTTPTADQTLNPDTNGDGTVNILDLTLVASHLGKRSGIPYEVTDATFDDIVLGSELPIVVEFKDDT
;
A
#
# COMPACT_ATOMS: atom_id res chain seq x y z
N MET A 1 -24.21 2.95 37.78
CA MET A 1 -24.59 3.02 36.34
C MET A 1 -23.70 3.97 35.54
N LYS A 2 -23.57 5.26 35.90
CA LYS A 2 -22.75 6.25 35.16
C LYS A 2 -21.26 5.86 34.94
N LYS A 3 -20.61 5.22 35.92
CA LYS A 3 -19.20 4.78 35.82
C LYS A 3 -18.97 3.63 34.81
N ILE A 4 -19.95 2.74 34.67
CA ILE A 4 -19.87 1.59 33.74
C ILE A 4 -20.11 2.09 32.31
N THR A 5 -21.05 3.01 32.12
CA THR A 5 -21.29 3.64 30.81
C THR A 5 -20.08 4.44 30.33
N PHE A 6 -19.39 5.14 31.24
CA PHE A 6 -18.17 5.90 30.91
C PHE A 6 -17.01 4.98 30.51
N LEU A 7 -16.79 3.88 31.25
CA LEU A 7 -15.76 2.88 30.94
C LEU A 7 -16.01 2.21 29.58
N CYS A 8 -17.26 1.83 29.29
CA CYS A 8 -17.63 1.20 28.03
C CYS A 8 -17.44 2.17 26.84
N LEU A 9 -17.82 3.44 27.01
CA LEU A 9 -17.62 4.47 25.99
C LEU A 9 -16.14 4.72 25.70
N THR A 10 -15.29 4.76 26.74
CA THR A 10 -13.84 4.91 26.56
C THR A 10 -13.20 3.69 25.89
N ILE A 11 -13.65 2.48 26.19
CA ILE A 11 -13.17 1.25 25.55
C ILE A 11 -13.57 1.22 24.07
N CYS A 12 -14.82 1.57 23.74
CA CYS A 12 -15.26 1.70 22.34
C CYS A 12 -14.46 2.75 21.57
N LEU A 13 -14.13 3.89 22.19
CA LEU A 13 -13.31 4.92 21.55
C LEU A 13 -11.90 4.39 21.23
N ILE A 14 -11.28 3.68 22.18
CA ILE A 14 -9.92 3.12 22.02
C ILE A 14 -9.91 2.00 20.97
N LEU A 15 -10.92 1.12 20.96
CA LEU A 15 -11.06 0.05 19.96
C LEU A 15 -11.28 0.62 18.55
N GLY A 16 -12.10 1.66 18.43
CA GLY A 16 -12.36 2.34 17.16
C GLY A 16 -11.10 3.02 16.60
N THR A 17 -10.33 3.72 17.43
CA THR A 17 -9.10 4.39 16.96
C THR A 17 -7.98 3.41 16.61
N LEU A 18 -7.85 2.27 17.32
CA LEU A 18 -6.91 1.21 16.94
C LEU A 18 -7.22 0.67 15.54
N SER A 19 -8.48 0.29 15.28
CA SER A 19 -8.90 -0.33 14.02
C SER A 19 -8.61 0.55 12.79
N VAL A 20 -8.82 1.86 12.89
CA VAL A 20 -8.52 2.81 11.80
C VAL A 20 -7.02 2.86 11.49
N GLY A 21 -6.17 2.89 12.53
CA GLY A 21 -4.71 2.89 12.35
C GLY A 21 -4.19 1.64 11.63
N TYR A 22 -4.70 0.45 12.01
CA TYR A 22 -4.34 -0.80 11.35
C TYR A 22 -4.77 -0.84 9.88
N THR A 23 -5.98 -0.35 9.57
CA THR A 23 -6.52 -0.35 8.19
C THR A 23 -5.67 0.50 7.23
N GLN A 24 -5.14 1.63 7.72
CA GLN A 24 -4.27 2.48 6.90
C GLN A 24 -2.91 1.82 6.62
N ALA A 25 -2.32 1.15 7.61
CA ALA A 25 -1.05 0.43 7.44
C ALA A 25 -1.21 -0.73 6.43
N THR A 26 -2.27 -1.54 6.56
CA THR A 26 -2.53 -2.65 5.64
C THR A 26 -2.76 -2.19 4.20
N ASN A 27 -3.38 -1.02 4.01
CA ASN A 27 -3.59 -0.46 2.68
C ASN A 27 -2.27 -0.04 2.01
N LEU A 28 -1.32 0.53 2.77
CA LEU A 28 0.02 0.83 2.26
C LEU A 28 0.79 -0.44 1.90
N ASP A 29 0.69 -1.48 2.71
CA ASP A 29 1.35 -2.77 2.43
C ASP A 29 0.77 -3.40 1.16
N HIS A 30 -0.55 -3.36 0.98
CA HIS A 30 -1.20 -3.85 -0.24
C HIS A 30 -0.86 -3.01 -1.48
N LEU A 31 -0.71 -1.68 -1.36
CA LEU A 31 -0.25 -0.83 -2.45
C LEU A 31 1.17 -1.21 -2.89
N LYS A 32 2.06 -1.45 -1.95
CA LYS A 32 3.43 -1.92 -2.23
C LYS A 32 3.45 -3.29 -2.86
N ALA A 33 2.67 -4.23 -2.32
CA ALA A 33 2.59 -5.58 -2.87
C ALA A 33 1.95 -5.61 -4.28
N SER A 34 1.09 -4.63 -4.60
CA SER A 34 0.43 -4.53 -5.90
C SER A 34 1.34 -3.97 -7.01
N ASP A 35 2.43 -3.31 -6.67
CA ASP A 35 3.49 -2.85 -7.59
C ASP A 35 4.55 -3.94 -7.70
N VAL A 36 4.20 -4.99 -8.44
CA VAL A 36 4.91 -6.26 -8.48
C VAL A 36 6.25 -6.11 -9.20
N ASN A 37 6.34 -5.22 -10.19
CA ASN A 37 7.60 -4.93 -10.88
C ASN A 37 8.43 -3.81 -10.21
N VAL A 38 7.90 -3.18 -9.16
CA VAL A 38 8.54 -2.15 -8.33
C VAL A 38 8.96 -0.92 -9.14
N ASP A 39 8.14 -0.53 -10.13
CA ASP A 39 8.37 0.65 -10.95
C ASP A 39 7.72 1.93 -10.40
N GLY A 40 6.94 1.78 -9.31
CA GLY A 40 6.27 2.88 -8.63
C GLY A 40 4.86 3.18 -9.15
N VAL A 41 4.39 2.48 -10.19
CA VAL A 41 3.08 2.69 -10.82
C VAL A 41 2.35 1.37 -11.00
N ILE A 42 1.23 1.22 -10.31
CA ILE A 42 0.41 0.00 -10.40
C ILE A 42 -0.39 0.02 -11.70
N ASN A 43 0.00 -0.82 -12.65
CA ASN A 43 -0.56 -0.83 -14.00
C ASN A 43 -0.70 -2.25 -14.57
N ILE A 44 -0.93 -2.37 -15.88
CA ILE A 44 -1.14 -3.66 -16.55
C ILE A 44 0.11 -4.56 -16.49
N LEU A 45 1.31 -3.99 -16.38
CA LEU A 45 2.55 -4.75 -16.30
C LEU A 45 2.60 -5.59 -15.01
N ASP A 46 2.13 -5.07 -13.88
CA ASP A 46 2.01 -5.81 -12.63
C ASP A 46 1.07 -7.01 -12.75
N LEU A 47 -0.11 -6.78 -13.35
CA LEU A 47 -1.08 -7.84 -13.62
C LEU A 47 -0.50 -8.93 -14.52
N THR A 48 0.28 -8.56 -15.54
CA THR A 48 0.91 -9.54 -16.42
C THR A 48 1.95 -10.40 -15.69
N LEU A 49 2.63 -9.84 -14.69
CA LEU A 49 3.62 -10.54 -13.89
C LEU A 49 2.97 -11.55 -12.93
N VAL A 50 1.84 -11.18 -12.31
CA VAL A 50 1.03 -12.14 -11.53
C VAL A 50 0.47 -13.23 -12.43
N ALA A 51 -0.14 -12.87 -13.57
CA ALA A 51 -0.74 -13.82 -14.50
C ALA A 51 0.27 -14.85 -15.04
N ALA A 52 1.52 -14.43 -15.28
CA ALA A 52 2.60 -15.31 -15.72
C ALA A 52 3.00 -16.37 -14.67
N ASN A 53 2.62 -16.19 -13.40
CA ASN A 53 3.02 -17.06 -12.29
C ASN A 53 1.83 -17.79 -11.63
N LEU A 54 0.65 -17.82 -12.27
CA LEU A 54 -0.54 -18.49 -11.71
C LEU A 54 -0.27 -19.97 -11.37
N GLY A 55 -0.77 -20.39 -10.20
CA GLY A 55 -0.62 -21.75 -9.69
C GLY A 55 0.75 -22.07 -9.07
N THR A 56 1.62 -21.06 -8.92
CA THR A 56 2.93 -21.22 -8.27
C THR A 56 2.86 -20.85 -6.78
N THR A 57 3.86 -21.29 -6.04
CA THR A 57 4.14 -20.88 -4.66
C THR A 57 5.50 -20.19 -4.67
N PRO A 58 5.56 -18.84 -4.57
CA PRO A 58 6.82 -18.10 -4.62
C PRO A 58 7.70 -18.44 -3.42
N THR A 59 9.01 -18.39 -3.60
CA THR A 59 9.94 -18.51 -2.49
C THR A 59 10.07 -17.16 -1.77
N ALA A 60 10.36 -17.17 -0.47
CA ALA A 60 10.52 -15.95 0.32
C ALA A 60 11.64 -15.01 -0.20
N ASP A 61 12.58 -15.56 -0.99
CA ASP A 61 13.74 -14.83 -1.51
C ASP A 61 13.52 -14.28 -2.94
N GLN A 62 12.32 -14.46 -3.51
CA GLN A 62 12.03 -14.02 -4.87
C GLN A 62 11.98 -12.49 -4.95
N THR A 63 12.79 -11.89 -5.83
CA THR A 63 12.91 -10.42 -5.93
C THR A 63 11.60 -9.74 -6.32
N LEU A 64 10.81 -10.36 -7.19
CA LEU A 64 9.47 -9.89 -7.57
C LEU A 64 8.47 -10.93 -7.08
N ASN A 65 7.60 -10.55 -6.15
CA ASN A 65 6.66 -11.49 -5.53
C ASN A 65 5.25 -11.39 -6.15
N PRO A 66 4.83 -12.35 -7.00
CA PRO A 66 3.49 -12.37 -7.58
C PRO A 66 2.38 -12.82 -6.61
N ASP A 67 2.73 -13.37 -5.43
CA ASP A 67 1.80 -13.65 -4.33
C ASP A 67 1.62 -12.38 -3.50
N THR A 68 0.76 -11.51 -4.01
CA THR A 68 0.54 -10.15 -3.51
C THR A 68 -0.26 -10.11 -2.21
N ASN A 69 -1.04 -11.16 -1.90
CA ASN A 69 -1.77 -11.27 -0.65
C ASN A 69 -1.01 -12.08 0.44
N GLY A 70 0.08 -12.76 0.06
CA GLY A 70 0.95 -13.50 0.96
C GLY A 70 0.35 -14.81 1.48
N ASP A 71 -0.60 -15.41 0.75
CA ASP A 71 -1.26 -16.65 1.16
C ASP A 71 -0.50 -17.94 0.75
N GLY A 72 0.59 -17.78 0.00
CA GLY A 72 1.46 -18.84 -0.48
C GLY A 72 1.04 -19.46 -1.82
N THR A 73 -0.01 -18.95 -2.47
CA THR A 73 -0.47 -19.46 -3.77
C THR A 73 -0.84 -18.32 -4.70
N VAL A 74 -0.09 -18.15 -5.78
CA VAL A 74 -0.43 -17.17 -6.83
C VAL A 74 -1.72 -17.58 -7.54
N ASN A 75 -2.80 -16.84 -7.32
CA ASN A 75 -4.11 -17.17 -7.86
C ASN A 75 -4.92 -15.92 -8.26
N ILE A 76 -6.22 -16.08 -8.48
CA ILE A 76 -7.10 -14.98 -8.90
C ILE A 76 -7.21 -13.88 -7.83
N LEU A 77 -7.01 -14.22 -6.56
CA LEU A 77 -7.05 -13.27 -5.45
C LEU A 77 -5.95 -12.22 -5.59
N ASP A 78 -4.75 -12.63 -6.02
CA ASP A 78 -3.63 -11.72 -6.27
C ASP A 78 -3.93 -10.75 -7.42
N LEU A 79 -4.46 -11.29 -8.53
CA LEU A 79 -4.89 -10.47 -9.66
C LEU A 79 -5.94 -9.45 -9.24
N THR A 80 -6.92 -9.84 -8.42
CA THR A 80 -7.94 -8.91 -7.92
C THR A 80 -7.36 -7.86 -6.97
N LEU A 81 -6.35 -8.21 -6.17
CA LEU A 81 -5.68 -7.26 -5.28
C LEU A 81 -4.95 -6.18 -6.09
N VAL A 82 -4.15 -6.57 -7.08
CA VAL A 82 -3.48 -5.64 -8.01
C VAL A 82 -4.51 -4.78 -8.75
N ALA A 83 -5.56 -5.41 -9.30
CA ALA A 83 -6.62 -4.70 -10.04
C ALA A 83 -7.32 -3.62 -9.19
N SER A 84 -7.48 -3.85 -7.88
CA SER A 84 -8.08 -2.88 -6.95
C SER A 84 -7.24 -1.62 -6.71
N HIS A 85 -5.97 -1.65 -7.15
CA HIS A 85 -5.02 -0.55 -7.02
C HIS A 85 -4.53 0.03 -8.36
N LEU A 86 -5.13 -0.35 -9.49
CA LEU A 86 -4.75 0.20 -10.80
C LEU A 86 -4.80 1.73 -10.83
N GLY A 87 -3.75 2.32 -11.41
CA GLY A 87 -3.57 3.76 -11.52
C GLY A 87 -3.10 4.44 -10.24
N LYS A 88 -2.89 3.69 -9.16
CA LYS A 88 -2.27 4.20 -7.93
C LYS A 88 -0.76 4.03 -7.96
N ARG A 89 -0.08 4.67 -7.02
CA ARG A 89 1.36 4.54 -6.77
C ARG A 89 1.60 3.76 -5.48
N SER A 90 2.64 2.94 -5.46
CA SER A 90 3.11 2.21 -4.27
C SER A 90 3.97 3.06 -3.32
N GLY A 91 4.37 4.25 -3.80
CA GLY A 91 5.18 5.21 -3.06
C GLY A 91 4.51 5.67 -1.77
N ILE A 92 5.35 6.10 -0.82
CA ILE A 92 4.87 6.68 0.43
C ILE A 92 4.25 8.05 0.09
N PRO A 93 2.97 8.32 0.42
CA PRO A 93 2.42 9.65 0.27
C PRO A 93 3.15 10.57 1.25
N TYR A 94 4.02 11.42 0.72
CA TYR A 94 4.79 12.41 1.47
C TYR A 94 4.46 13.80 0.94
N GLU A 95 4.03 14.71 1.81
CA GLU A 95 3.83 16.10 1.42
C GLU A 95 5.18 16.80 1.35
N VAL A 96 5.54 17.21 0.13
CA VAL A 96 6.71 18.05 -0.09
C VAL A 96 6.32 19.49 0.24
N THR A 97 7.03 20.08 1.19
CA THR A 97 6.89 21.49 1.57
C THR A 97 8.05 22.28 1.03
N ASP A 98 7.96 23.61 1.03
CA ASP A 98 9.05 24.49 0.63
C ASP A 98 10.34 24.23 1.45
N ALA A 99 10.18 23.85 2.73
CA ALA A 99 11.29 23.52 3.62
C ALA A 99 11.92 22.15 3.37
N THR A 100 11.23 21.24 2.68
CA THR A 100 11.68 19.86 2.44
C THR A 100 11.95 19.57 0.97
N PHE A 101 11.67 20.51 0.07
CA PHE A 101 11.83 20.33 -1.38
C PHE A 101 13.28 20.06 -1.78
N ASP A 102 14.24 20.82 -1.24
CA ASP A 102 15.65 20.65 -1.58
C ASP A 102 16.17 19.27 -1.15
N ASP A 103 15.89 18.87 0.09
CA ASP A 103 16.38 17.60 0.63
C ASP A 103 15.68 16.39 0.01
N ILE A 104 14.39 16.49 -0.32
CA ILE A 104 13.59 15.36 -0.79
C ILE A 104 13.60 15.27 -2.32
N VAL A 105 13.42 16.38 -3.02
CA VAL A 105 13.27 16.37 -4.49
C VAL A 105 14.62 16.60 -5.17
N LEU A 106 15.33 17.67 -4.82
CA LEU A 106 16.60 18.02 -5.49
C LEU A 106 17.77 17.13 -5.03
N GLY A 107 17.75 16.67 -3.78
CA GLY A 107 18.77 15.81 -3.19
C GLY A 107 18.60 14.32 -3.46
N SER A 108 17.56 13.90 -4.17
CA SER A 108 17.27 12.48 -4.38
C SER A 108 18.20 11.82 -5.41
N GLU A 109 18.76 10.67 -5.04
CA GLU A 109 19.48 9.78 -5.95
C GLU A 109 18.55 8.83 -6.73
N LEU A 110 17.26 8.79 -6.38
CA LEU A 110 16.23 7.97 -7.02
C LEU A 110 15.20 8.84 -7.76
N PRO A 111 14.58 8.33 -8.84
CA PRO A 111 13.50 9.05 -9.52
C PRO A 111 12.31 9.24 -8.57
N ILE A 112 11.84 10.49 -8.46
CA ILE A 112 10.67 10.86 -7.65
C ILE A 112 9.61 11.40 -8.58
N VAL A 113 8.36 10.98 -8.35
CA VAL A 113 7.21 11.57 -9.01
C VAL A 113 6.52 12.54 -8.08
N VAL A 114 6.47 13.79 -8.50
CA VAL A 114 5.79 14.89 -7.79
C VAL A 114 4.43 15.08 -8.42
N GLU A 115 3.37 14.87 -7.63
CA GLU A 115 2.01 15.23 -8.01
C GLU A 115 1.63 16.54 -7.33
N PHE A 116 1.35 17.56 -8.14
CA PHE A 116 0.81 18.81 -7.64
C PHE A 116 -0.69 18.62 -7.41
N LYS A 117 -1.12 18.77 -6.16
CA LYS A 117 -2.55 18.78 -5.85
C LYS A 117 -3.11 20.15 -6.24
N ASP A 118 -4.14 20.15 -7.08
CA ASP A 118 -4.86 21.38 -7.41
C ASP A 118 -5.68 21.79 -6.18
N ASP A 119 -5.58 23.06 -5.75
CA ASP A 119 -6.21 23.59 -4.53
C ASP A 119 -7.72 23.87 -4.69
N THR A 120 -8.37 23.28 -5.70
CA THR A 120 -9.77 23.53 -6.06
C THR A 120 -10.77 22.91 -5.11
#